data_AF-A0A251WFY4-F1
#
_entry.id   AF-A0A251WFY4-F1
#
_cell.length_a   1.000
_cell.length_b   1.000
_cell.length_c   1.000
_cell.angle_alpha   90.00
_cell.angle_beta   90.00
_cell.angle_gamma   90.00
#
_symmetry.space_group_name_H-M   'P 1'
#
loop_
_entity.id
_entity.type
_entity.pdbx_description
1 polymer ?
#
loop_
_entity_poly.entity_id
_entity_poly.type
_entity_poly.pdbx_seq_one_letter_code
_entity_poly.pdbx_strand_id
1 'polypeptide(L)'
;MNTQLTLKQQFVTLPVLTLSLLGMGVGAIQLPAFAGPAEAKQDIVSKLEYCQSLDTPEARRECREQVRKYCAEKYPIPFCKEVFQEFKES
;
A
#
# COMPACT_ATOMS: atom_id res chain seq x y z
N MET A 1 39.46 -19.21 32.61
CA MET A 1 38.51 -20.25 33.08
C MET A 1 37.38 -19.57 33.84
N ASN A 2 36.19 -19.50 33.25
CA ASN A 2 34.92 -19.76 33.93
C ASN A 2 33.79 -19.74 32.89
N THR A 3 33.13 -20.88 32.84
CA THR A 3 32.23 -21.36 31.80
C THR A 3 30.80 -21.26 32.34
N GLN A 4 29.91 -20.56 31.65
CA GLN A 4 28.46 -20.66 31.89
C GLN A 4 27.81 -20.91 30.53
N LEU A 5 27.79 -22.20 30.16
CA LEU A 5 26.78 -22.73 29.24
C LEU A 5 25.47 -22.81 30.04
N THR A 6 24.42 -22.12 29.60
CA THR A 6 23.06 -22.51 29.93
C THR A 6 22.23 -22.52 28.67
N LEU A 7 22.07 -23.75 28.17
CA LEU A 7 21.05 -24.19 27.23
C LEU A 7 19.66 -23.78 27.75
N LYS A 8 18.88 -23.07 26.94
CA LYS A 8 17.42 -23.17 27.03
C LYS A 8 16.80 -23.10 25.64
N GLN A 9 16.84 -24.26 25.00
CA GLN A 9 15.91 -24.69 23.96
C GLN A 9 14.49 -24.63 24.54
N GLN A 10 13.67 -23.66 24.12
CA GLN A 10 12.23 -23.69 24.36
C GLN A 10 11.47 -23.41 23.06
N PHE A 11 11.17 -24.52 22.39
CA PHE A 11 9.86 -24.90 21.84
C PHE A 11 9.05 -23.82 21.09
N VAL A 12 8.98 -24.07 19.79
CA VAL A 12 7.87 -23.74 18.89
C VAL A 12 6.53 -24.08 19.56
N THR A 13 5.71 -23.07 19.81
CA THR A 13 4.26 -23.24 20.03
C THR A 13 3.54 -22.11 19.32
N LEU A 14 3.10 -22.38 18.09
CA LEU A 14 1.90 -21.76 17.53
C LEU A 14 0.69 -22.23 18.36
N PRO A 15 -0.19 -21.32 18.80
CA PRO A 15 -1.60 -21.63 18.99
C PRO A 15 -2.42 -20.97 17.88
N VAL A 16 -2.96 -21.84 17.04
CA VAL A 16 -4.12 -21.61 16.19
C VAL A 16 -5.35 -21.30 17.08
N LEU A 17 -6.28 -20.52 16.52
CA LEU A 17 -7.65 -20.22 16.99
C LEU A 17 -7.80 -19.25 18.18
N THR A 18 -8.28 -18.04 17.87
CA THR A 18 -9.49 -17.52 18.54
C THR A 18 -10.20 -16.50 17.65
N LEU A 19 -11.23 -17.02 17.00
CA LEU A 19 -12.42 -16.32 16.52
C LEU A 19 -12.92 -15.36 17.62
N SER A 20 -12.99 -14.06 17.34
CA SER A 20 -13.76 -13.10 18.14
C SER A 20 -14.50 -12.16 17.20
N LEU A 21 -15.75 -12.53 16.90
CA LEU A 21 -16.76 -11.56 16.49
C LEU A 21 -17.00 -10.61 17.67
N LEU A 22 -16.51 -9.38 17.59
CA LEU A 22 -17.10 -8.25 18.30
C LEU A 22 -17.68 -7.30 17.25
N GLY A 23 -18.97 -7.49 16.97
CA GLY A 23 -19.80 -6.40 16.48
C GLY A 23 -20.09 -5.45 17.64
N MET A 24 -19.60 -4.23 17.55
CA MET A 24 -20.11 -3.04 18.25
C MET A 24 -19.83 -1.85 17.35
N GLY A 25 -20.84 -1.41 16.61
CA GLY A 25 -20.81 -0.11 15.95
C GLY A 25 -21.15 0.97 16.95
N VAL A 26 -20.35 2.04 17.01
CA VAL A 26 -20.78 3.42 17.26
C VAL A 26 -19.72 4.36 16.68
N GLY A 27 -20.15 5.30 15.83
CA GLY A 27 -19.62 6.67 15.89
C GLY A 27 -18.22 6.93 15.34
N ALA A 28 -18.10 6.91 14.02
CA ALA A 28 -17.48 7.98 13.24
C ALA A 28 -17.54 7.53 11.78
N ILE A 29 -18.50 8.05 11.02
CA ILE A 29 -18.26 8.16 9.58
C ILE A 29 -17.17 9.22 9.47
N GLN A 30 -15.92 8.79 9.67
CA GLN A 30 -14.78 9.43 9.06
C GLN A 30 -15.05 9.26 7.56
N LEU A 31 -15.80 10.21 7.00
CA LEU A 31 -15.64 10.59 5.61
C LEU A 31 -14.13 10.56 5.40
N PRO A 32 -13.60 9.67 4.54
CA PRO A 32 -12.17 9.57 4.35
C PRO A 32 -11.71 11.00 4.15
N ALA A 33 -10.83 11.47 5.04
CA ALA A 33 -10.20 12.77 4.90
C ALA A 33 -9.87 12.86 3.42
N PHE A 34 -10.47 13.83 2.72
CA PHE A 34 -10.16 14.06 1.33
C PHE A 34 -8.66 14.28 1.33
N ALA A 35 -7.90 13.22 1.02
CA ALA A 35 -6.47 13.27 0.89
C ALA A 35 -6.27 14.45 -0.04
N GLY A 36 -5.60 15.49 0.47
CA GLY A 36 -5.53 16.75 -0.25
C GLY A 36 -5.01 16.48 -1.67
N PRO A 37 -5.26 17.37 -2.65
CA PRO A 37 -4.74 17.17 -4.01
C PRO A 37 -3.24 16.81 -4.04
N ALA A 38 -2.47 17.29 -3.05
CA ALA A 38 -1.08 16.90 -2.83
C ALA A 38 -0.88 15.43 -2.38
N GLU A 39 -1.66 14.93 -1.42
CA GLU A 39 -1.58 13.53 -0.95
C GLU A 39 -2.07 12.55 -2.01
N ALA A 40 -3.16 12.88 -2.71
CA ALA A 40 -3.65 12.10 -3.84
C ALA A 40 -2.60 12.01 -4.96
N LYS A 41 -1.89 13.11 -5.23
CA LYS A 41 -0.81 13.15 -6.23
C LYS A 41 0.35 12.27 -5.79
N GLN A 42 0.78 12.39 -4.53
CA GLN A 42 1.87 11.59 -3.99
C GLN A 42 1.57 10.09 -4.01
N ASP A 43 0.33 9.69 -3.72
CA ASP A 43 -0.09 8.28 -3.78
C ASP A 43 0.01 7.73 -5.22
N ILE A 44 -0.47 8.47 -6.22
CA ILE A 44 -0.36 8.05 -7.64
C ILE A 44 1.10 8.04 -8.10
N VAL A 45 1.89 9.06 -7.77
CA VAL A 45 3.32 9.14 -8.12
C VAL A 45 4.09 7.99 -7.51
N SER A 46 3.91 7.69 -6.23
CA SER A 46 4.60 6.57 -5.56
C SER A 46 4.30 5.22 -6.23
N LYS A 47 3.04 4.99 -6.66
CA LYS A 47 2.71 3.77 -7.42
C LYS A 47 3.36 3.75 -8.81
N LEU A 48 3.46 4.90 -9.47
CA LEU A 48 4.14 5.00 -10.75
C LEU A 48 5.64 4.76 -10.63
N GLU A 49 6.29 5.25 -9.56
CA GLU A 49 7.70 4.97 -9.25
C GLU A 49 7.92 3.48 -9.00
N TYR A 50 7.04 2.82 -8.25
CA TYR A 50 7.05 1.37 -8.11
C TYR A 50 6.92 0.67 -9.47
N CYS A 51 6.04 1.15 -10.35
CA CYS A 51 5.97 0.63 -11.71
C CYS A 51 7.23 0.87 -12.54
N GLN A 52 8.09 1.83 -12.20
CA GLN A 52 9.39 2.00 -12.87
C GLN A 52 10.45 1.04 -12.35
N SER A 53 10.40 0.67 -11.06
CA SER A 53 11.37 -0.22 -10.44
C SER A 53 11.22 -1.70 -10.81
N LEU A 54 10.17 -2.09 -11.54
CA LEU A 54 9.98 -3.47 -11.97
C LEU A 54 10.99 -3.87 -13.06
N ASP A 55 11.54 -5.09 -12.95
CA ASP A 55 12.62 -5.58 -13.83
C ASP A 55 12.21 -5.76 -15.29
N THR A 56 10.97 -6.17 -15.57
CA THR A 56 10.52 -6.51 -16.93
C THR A 56 9.66 -5.41 -17.55
N PRO A 57 9.82 -5.11 -18.85
CA PRO A 57 8.99 -4.12 -19.54
C PRO A 57 7.50 -4.50 -19.53
N GLU A 58 7.16 -5.79 -19.54
CA GLU A 58 5.79 -6.29 -19.43
C GLU A 58 5.17 -5.94 -18.08
N ALA A 59 5.88 -6.21 -16.98
CA ALA A 59 5.41 -5.89 -15.63
C ALA A 59 5.26 -4.37 -15.45
N ARG A 60 6.20 -3.56 -15.98
CA ARG A 60 6.08 -2.10 -15.99
C ARG A 60 4.88 -1.60 -16.77
N ARG A 61 4.50 -2.27 -17.87
CA ARG A 61 3.31 -1.92 -18.66
C ARG A 61 2.03 -2.26 -17.88
N GLU A 62 1.92 -3.49 -17.40
CA GLU A 62 0.75 -3.96 -16.65
C GLU A 62 0.53 -3.13 -15.38
N CYS A 63 1.59 -2.86 -14.62
CA CYS A 63 1.53 -2.01 -13.43
C CYS A 63 1.00 -0.61 -13.76
N ARG A 64 1.49 0.03 -14.83
CA ARG A 64 0.97 1.35 -15.25
C ARG A 64 -0.50 1.32 -15.65
N GLU A 65 -0.98 0.23 -16.26
CA GLU A 65 -2.40 0.05 -16.55
C GLU A 65 -3.23 -0.08 -15.27
N GLN A 66 -2.73 -0.80 -14.25
CA GLN A 66 -3.39 -0.89 -12.95
C GLN A 66 -3.43 0.46 -12.23
N VAL A 67 -2.35 1.24 -12.25
CA VAL A 67 -2.33 2.58 -11.65
C VAL A 67 -3.30 3.53 -12.34
N ARG A 68 -3.46 3.44 -13.68
CA ARG A 68 -4.49 4.21 -14.39
C ARG A 68 -5.91 3.84 -13.98
N LYS A 69 -6.21 2.54 -13.83
CA LYS A 69 -7.52 2.07 -13.35
C LYS A 69 -7.77 2.57 -11.93
N TYR A 70 -6.81 2.34 -11.03
CA TYR A 70 -6.86 2.83 -9.66
C TYR A 70 -7.12 4.33 -9.59
N CYS A 71 -6.40 5.13 -10.39
CA CYS A 71 -6.62 6.57 -10.40
C CYS A 71 -8.02 6.93 -10.87
N ALA A 72 -8.51 6.34 -11.97
CA ALA A 72 -9.83 6.61 -12.50
C ALA A 72 -10.98 6.17 -11.57
N GLU A 73 -10.75 5.15 -10.74
CA GLU A 73 -11.72 4.67 -9.74
C GLU A 73 -11.73 5.53 -8.47
N LYS A 74 -10.59 6.11 -8.10
CA LYS A 74 -10.41 6.85 -6.83
C LYS A 74 -10.50 8.36 -6.97
N TYR A 75 -10.16 8.90 -8.13
CA TYR A 75 -9.99 10.33 -8.36
C TYR A 75 -10.66 10.77 -9.67
N PRO A 76 -11.01 12.07 -9.80
CA PRO A 76 -11.56 12.58 -11.04
C PRO A 76 -10.56 12.45 -12.19
N ILE A 77 -11.06 12.03 -13.35
CA ILE A 77 -10.28 11.88 -14.60
C ILE A 77 -9.35 13.07 -14.91
N PRO A 78 -9.78 14.35 -14.81
CA PRO A 78 -8.89 15.48 -15.07
C PRO A 78 -7.67 15.53 -14.13
N PHE A 79 -7.85 15.21 -12.85
CA PHE A 79 -6.75 15.13 -11.88
C PHE A 79 -5.76 14.02 -12.26
N CYS A 80 -6.27 12.84 -12.58
CA CYS A 80 -5.43 11.73 -13.04
C CYS A 80 -4.59 12.11 -14.26
N LYS A 81 -5.21 12.79 -15.24
CA LYS A 81 -4.50 13.25 -16.44
C LYS A 81 -3.36 14.21 -16.09
N GLU A 82 -3.59 15.16 -15.19
CA GLU A 82 -2.58 16.12 -14.73
C GLU A 82 -1.40 15.40 -14.08
N VAL A 83 -1.66 14.52 -13.12
CA VAL A 83 -0.60 13.76 -12.43
C VAL A 83 0.19 12.87 -13.40
N PHE A 84 -0.47 12.19 -14.33
CA PHE A 84 0.22 11.36 -15.33
C PHE A 84 1.00 12.17 -16.36
N GLN A 85 0.60 13.41 -16.66
CA GLN A 85 1.37 14.31 -17.52
C GLN A 85 2.64 14.77 -16.81
N GLU A 86 2.50 15.27 -15.58
CA GLU A 86 3.65 15.74 -14.79
C GLU A 86 4.69 14.63 -14.57
N PHE A 87 4.24 13.39 -14.30
CA PHE A 87 5.15 12.26 -14.12
C PHE A 87 5.87 11.83 -15.42
N LYS A 88 5.28 12.08 -16.58
CA LYS A 88 5.89 11.74 -17.88
C LYS A 88 6.93 12.77 -18.34
N GLU A 89 6.97 13.96 -17.74
CA GLU A 89 7.90 15.04 -18.05
C GLU A 89 9.12 15.10 -17.12
N SER A 90 9.24 14.22 -16.12
CA SER A 90 10.48 13.98 -15.34
C SER A 90 11.27 12.80 -15.89
#